data_AF-A0A7K7PNX4-F1
#
_entry.id   AF-A0A7K7PNX4-F1
#
_cell.length_a   1.000
_cell.length_b   1.000
_cell.length_c   1.000
_cell.angle_alpha   90.00
_cell.angle_beta   90.00
_cell.angle_gamma   90.00
#
_symmetry.space_group_name_H-M   'P 1'
#
loop_
_entity.id
_entity.type
_entity.pdbx_description
1 polymer ?
#
loop_
_entity_poly.entity_id
_entity_poly.type
_entity_poly.pdbx_seq_one_letter_code
_entity_poly.pdbx_strand_id
1 'polypeptide(L)'
;SPKKVGDDIAKATGDWKGLRITVKLTIQNRQAQIEVVPSASALIIKALKEPPRDRKKQKNIKHSGSVTFDEIVNIARQMRHRSLARELSGTIKEILGTAQSVGCSIDGRHPHDIIDDINSGAIECPAV
;
A
#
# COMPACT_ATOMS: atom_id res chain seq x y z
N SER A 1 28.64 -2.67 11.50
CA SER A 1 28.23 -3.36 12.74
C SER A 1 26.79 -3.80 12.60
N PRO A 2 26.45 -5.08 12.86
CA PRO A 2 25.08 -5.60 12.73
C PRO A 2 24.05 -4.80 13.55
N LYS A 3 24.45 -4.32 14.74
CA LYS A 3 23.59 -3.52 15.62
C LYS A 3 23.19 -2.19 14.99
N LYS A 4 24.16 -1.49 14.38
CA LYS A 4 23.93 -0.19 13.72
C LYS A 4 22.92 -0.30 12.56
N VAL A 5 23.06 -1.35 11.73
CA VAL A 5 22.13 -1.58 10.62
C VAL A 5 20.72 -1.90 11.13
N GLY A 6 20.60 -2.66 12.23
CA GLY A 6 19.31 -2.92 12.88
C GLY A 6 18.64 -1.64 13.40
N ASP A 7 19.40 -0.78 14.07
CA ASP A 7 18.89 0.50 14.60
C ASP A 7 18.47 1.45 13.47
N ASP A 8 19.24 1.51 12.39
CA ASP A 8 18.92 2.36 11.24
C ASP A 8 17.67 1.85 10.49
N ILE A 9 17.49 0.52 10.38
CA ILE A 9 16.25 -0.07 9.83
C ILE A 9 15.05 0.25 10.72
N ALA A 10 15.20 0.14 12.05
CA ALA A 10 14.12 0.43 12.99
C ALA A 10 13.68 1.90 12.92
N LYS A 11 14.62 2.84 12.73
CA LYS A 11 14.31 4.26 12.51
C LYS A 11 13.59 4.49 11.19
N ALA A 12 14.10 3.91 10.09
CA ALA A 12 13.51 4.09 8.76
C ALA A 12 12.12 3.44 8.62
N THR A 13 11.84 2.39 9.40
CA THR A 13 10.57 1.63 9.34
C THR A 13 9.55 2.04 10.41
N GLY A 14 9.81 3.10 11.19
CA GLY A 14 8.96 3.54 12.30
C GLY A 14 7.49 3.77 11.92
N ASP A 15 7.26 4.36 10.75
CA ASP A 15 5.92 4.67 10.21
C ASP A 15 5.12 3.42 9.80
N TRP A 16 5.75 2.26 9.80
CA TRP A 16 5.20 1.00 9.29
C TRP A 16 5.02 -0.06 10.38
N LYS A 17 4.90 0.39 11.63
CA LYS A 17 4.82 -0.47 12.79
C LYS A 17 3.65 -1.46 12.69
N GLY A 18 3.95 -2.75 12.85
CA GLY A 18 2.95 -3.83 12.77
C GLY A 18 2.69 -4.37 11.37
N LEU A 19 3.34 -3.79 10.34
CA LEU A 19 3.29 -4.26 8.95
C LEU A 19 4.59 -4.99 8.57
N ARG A 20 4.48 -5.98 7.67
CA ARG A 20 5.66 -6.61 7.05
C ARG A 20 6.01 -5.81 5.80
N ILE A 21 7.21 -5.24 5.78
CA ILE A 21 7.70 -4.44 4.65
C ILE A 21 9.09 -4.93 4.26
N THR A 22 9.34 -4.92 2.95
CA THR A 22 10.63 -5.25 2.37
C THR A 22 11.53 -4.01 2.36
N VAL A 23 12.79 -4.23 2.70
CA VAL A 23 13.80 -3.17 2.77
C VAL A 23 14.87 -3.49 1.74
N LYS A 24 15.21 -2.50 0.91
CA LYS A 24 16.33 -2.59 -0.01
C LYS A 24 17.55 -1.98 0.66
N LEU A 25 18.63 -2.76 0.71
CA LEU A 25 19.90 -2.33 1.28
C LEU A 25 20.90 -2.11 0.14
N THR A 26 21.27 -0.85 -0.09
CA THR A 26 22.33 -0.50 -1.03
C THR A 26 23.63 -0.41 -0.26
N ILE A 27 24.57 -1.32 -0.52
CA ILE A 27 25.85 -1.37 0.18
C ILE A 27 26.91 -0.69 -0.66
N GLN A 28 27.51 0.38 -0.15
CA GLN A 28 28.66 1.06 -0.75
C GLN A 28 29.71 1.32 0.33
N ASN A 29 30.99 1.08 0.05
CA ASN A 29 32.09 1.34 1.00
C ASN A 29 31.85 0.82 2.43
N ARG A 30 31.23 -0.37 2.56
CA ARG A 30 30.83 -1.00 3.84
C ARG A 30 29.81 -0.20 4.67
N GLN A 31 29.15 0.77 4.07
CA GLN A 31 27.99 1.48 4.63
C GLN A 31 26.72 1.00 3.93
N ALA A 32 25.68 0.74 4.71
CA ALA A 32 24.39 0.31 4.21
C ALA A 32 23.45 1.51 4.16
N GLN A 33 23.04 1.90 2.96
CA GLN A 33 21.94 2.83 2.76
C GLN A 33 20.64 2.02 2.73
N ILE A 34 19.66 2.45 3.53
CA ILE A 34 18.40 1.75 3.74
C ILE A 34 17.31 2.49 2.97
N GLU A 35 16.66 1.79 2.05
CA GLU A 35 15.51 2.29 1.30
C GLU A 35 14.32 1.38 1.61
N VAL A 36 13.21 1.97 2.06
CA VAL A 36 11.98 1.23 2.33
C VAL A 36 11.22 1.08 1.01
N VAL A 37 10.86 -0.15 0.66
CA VAL A 37 10.10 -0.46 -0.56
C VAL A 37 8.65 -0.73 -0.16
N PRO A 38 7.73 0.25 -0.28
CA PRO A 38 6.36 0.08 0.21
C PRO A 38 5.58 -0.86 -0.71
N SER A 39 4.79 -1.77 -0.16
CA SER A 39 3.84 -2.58 -0.92
C SER A 39 2.49 -1.86 -1.05
N ALA A 40 1.69 -2.22 -2.07
CA ALA A 40 0.31 -1.73 -2.22
C ALA A 40 -0.51 -1.98 -0.96
N SER A 41 -0.42 -3.19 -0.40
CA SER A 41 -1.09 -3.57 0.84
C SER A 41 -0.67 -2.71 2.04
N ALA A 42 0.60 -2.35 2.16
CA ALA A 42 1.08 -1.50 3.25
C ALA A 42 0.54 -0.07 3.12
N LEU A 43 0.45 0.47 1.90
CA LEU A 43 -0.11 1.80 1.64
C LEU A 43 -1.61 1.85 1.94
N ILE A 44 -2.36 0.82 1.56
CA ILE A 44 -3.80 0.73 1.84
C ILE A 44 -4.06 0.63 3.35
N ILE A 45 -3.34 -0.24 4.07
CA ILE A 45 -3.51 -0.36 5.53
C ILE A 45 -3.11 0.94 6.26
N LYS A 46 -2.12 1.66 5.72
CA LYS A 46 -1.75 2.99 6.24
C LYS A 46 -2.87 4.02 6.03
N ALA A 47 -3.54 4.00 4.88
CA ALA A 47 -4.69 4.88 4.60
C ALA A 47 -5.89 4.58 5.51
N LEU A 48 -6.11 3.30 5.84
CA LEU A 48 -7.16 2.88 6.79
C LEU A 48 -6.95 3.36 8.23
N LYS A 49 -5.77 3.91 8.57
CA LYS A 49 -5.39 4.37 9.92
C LYS A 49 -5.69 3.36 11.02
N GLU A 50 -5.59 2.08 10.69
CA GLU A 50 -5.93 1.04 11.65
C GLU A 50 -4.89 0.95 12.78
N PRO A 51 -5.33 0.62 14.01
CA PRO A 51 -4.44 0.53 15.14
C PRO A 51 -3.35 -0.53 14.91
N PRO A 52 -2.15 -0.35 15.50
CA PRO A 52 -1.02 -1.25 15.30
C PRO A 52 -1.40 -2.71 15.59
N ARG A 53 -1.22 -3.59 14.59
CA ARG A 53 -1.59 -5.00 14.71
C ARG A 53 -0.84 -5.68 15.86
N ASP A 54 -1.60 -6.20 16.81
CA ASP A 54 -1.09 -7.08 17.86
C ASP A 54 -1.00 -8.52 17.34
N ARG A 55 0.16 -8.87 16.78
CA ARG A 55 0.39 -10.16 16.07
C ARG A 55 0.23 -11.40 16.95
N LYS A 56 0.18 -11.25 18.28
CA LYS A 56 0.09 -12.37 19.23
C LYS A 56 -1.33 -12.82 19.54
N LYS A 57 -2.33 -11.93 19.47
CA LYS A 57 -3.68 -12.21 19.98
C LYS A 57 -4.64 -12.74 18.92
N GLN A 58 -4.59 -12.22 17.69
CA GLN A 58 -5.47 -12.66 16.61
C GLN A 58 -4.71 -12.82 15.29
N LYS A 59 -4.81 -14.02 14.72
CA LYS A 59 -4.38 -14.33 13.36
C LYS A 59 -5.52 -13.97 12.41
N ASN A 60 -5.20 -13.45 11.22
CA ASN A 60 -6.17 -13.12 10.16
C ASN A 60 -7.28 -12.13 10.55
N ILE A 61 -6.94 -11.03 11.23
CA ILE A 61 -7.87 -9.90 11.40
C ILE A 61 -8.28 -9.42 10.01
N LYS A 62 -9.58 -9.45 9.73
CA LYS A 62 -10.17 -8.88 8.52
C LYS A 62 -10.20 -7.37 8.70
N HIS A 63 -9.63 -6.66 7.75
CA HIS A 63 -9.72 -5.21 7.68
C HIS A 63 -11.10 -4.89 7.12
N SER A 64 -11.91 -4.14 7.84
CA SER A 64 -13.27 -3.75 7.40
C SER A 64 -13.42 -2.23 7.40
N GLY A 65 -12.33 -1.52 7.18
CA GLY A 65 -12.36 -0.07 7.02
C GLY A 65 -12.69 0.34 5.58
N SER A 66 -13.23 1.55 5.46
CA SER A 66 -13.52 2.18 4.17
C SER A 66 -12.40 3.17 3.84
N VAL A 67 -11.89 3.13 2.61
CA VAL A 67 -10.96 4.11 2.04
C VAL A 67 -11.72 5.01 1.07
N THR A 68 -11.35 6.27 0.96
CA THR A 68 -11.95 7.18 -0.05
C THR A 68 -11.33 6.95 -1.42
N PHE A 69 -12.08 7.18 -2.50
CA PHE A 69 -11.53 7.05 -3.85
C PHE A 69 -10.29 7.95 -4.09
N ASP A 70 -10.26 9.15 -3.51
CA ASP A 70 -9.13 10.09 -3.63
C ASP A 70 -7.83 9.53 -3.03
N GLU A 71 -7.92 8.83 -1.90
CA GLU A 71 -6.76 8.15 -1.30
C GLU A 71 -6.23 7.04 -2.20
N ILE A 72 -7.11 6.34 -2.91
CA ILE A 72 -6.72 5.29 -3.87
C ILE A 72 -6.01 5.89 -5.07
N VAL A 73 -6.49 7.01 -5.59
CA VAL A 73 -5.82 7.73 -6.68
C VAL A 73 -4.43 8.21 -6.24
N ASN A 74 -4.30 8.72 -5.00
CA ASN A 74 -3.02 9.12 -4.45
C ASN A 74 -2.04 7.94 -4.28
N ILE A 75 -2.53 6.78 -3.81
CA ILE A 75 -1.75 5.55 -3.70
C ILE A 75 -1.32 5.06 -5.10
N ALA A 76 -2.23 5.11 -6.08
CA ALA A 76 -1.94 4.74 -7.45
C ALA A 76 -0.86 5.63 -8.08
N ARG A 77 -0.89 6.95 -7.84
CA ARG A 77 0.16 7.89 -8.25
C ARG A 77 1.51 7.54 -7.61
N GLN A 78 1.53 7.25 -6.31
CA GLN A 78 2.75 6.82 -5.62
C GLN A 78 3.29 5.50 -6.16
N MET A 79 2.43 4.56 -6.56
CA MET A 79 2.82 3.27 -7.11
C MET A 79 3.09 3.28 -8.62
N ARG A 80 2.83 4.40 -9.30
CA ARG A 80 2.99 4.52 -10.75
C ARG A 80 4.38 4.16 -11.24
N HIS A 81 5.43 4.53 -10.49
CA HIS A 81 6.83 4.21 -10.84
C HIS A 81 7.15 2.70 -10.83
N ARG A 82 6.30 1.87 -10.22
CA ARG A 82 6.47 0.41 -10.14
C ARG A 82 5.38 -0.38 -10.85
N SER A 83 4.26 0.26 -11.19
CA SER A 83 3.18 -0.37 -11.94
C SER A 83 3.61 -0.54 -13.40
N LEU A 84 3.29 -1.69 -13.98
CA LEU A 84 3.55 -2.01 -15.39
C LEU A 84 2.36 -1.62 -16.29
N ALA A 85 1.34 -0.99 -15.72
CA ALA A 85 0.16 -0.56 -16.45
C ALA A 85 0.49 0.60 -17.41
N ARG A 86 -0.07 0.55 -18.63
CA ARG A 86 0.10 1.63 -19.62
C ARG A 86 -0.50 2.95 -19.16
N GLU A 87 -1.68 2.91 -18.57
CA GLU A 87 -2.45 4.08 -18.14
C GLU A 87 -2.66 4.10 -16.62
N LEU A 88 -2.87 5.29 -16.04
CA LEU A 88 -3.16 5.44 -14.61
C LEU A 88 -4.43 4.67 -14.20
N SER A 89 -5.42 4.57 -15.11
CA SER A 89 -6.63 3.76 -14.92
C SER A 89 -6.31 2.28 -14.66
N GLY A 90 -5.26 1.74 -15.30
CA GLY A 90 -4.79 0.38 -15.04
C GLY A 90 -4.15 0.25 -13.66
N THR A 91 -3.33 1.23 -13.25
CA THR A 91 -2.73 1.24 -11.91
C THR A 91 -3.80 1.37 -10.83
N ILE A 92 -4.85 2.18 -11.03
CA ILE A 92 -5.98 2.28 -10.10
C ILE A 92 -6.66 0.92 -9.94
N LYS A 93 -6.95 0.20 -11.04
CA LYS A 93 -7.53 -1.16 -11.00
C LYS A 93 -6.67 -2.16 -10.23
N GLU A 94 -5.34 -2.10 -10.36
CA GLU A 94 -4.42 -2.94 -9.59
C GLU A 94 -4.51 -2.66 -8.07
N ILE A 95 -4.58 -1.39 -7.69
CA ILE A 95 -4.75 -1.00 -6.28
C ILE A 95 -6.12 -1.44 -5.75
N LEU A 96 -7.19 -1.30 -6.54
CA LEU A 96 -8.54 -1.76 -6.19
C LEU A 96 -8.58 -3.29 -5.96
N GLY A 97 -7.93 -4.08 -6.81
CA GLY A 97 -7.82 -5.53 -6.61
C GLY A 97 -7.05 -5.90 -5.34
N THR A 98 -6.04 -5.09 -4.99
CA THR A 98 -5.31 -5.28 -3.72
C THR A 98 -6.18 -4.91 -2.51
N ALA A 99 -7.00 -3.86 -2.62
CA ALA A 99 -7.94 -3.44 -1.57
C ALA A 99 -8.97 -4.54 -1.25
N GLN A 100 -9.47 -5.24 -2.27
CA GLN A 100 -10.35 -6.40 -2.10
C GLN A 100 -9.69 -7.52 -1.28
N SER A 101 -8.41 -7.82 -1.55
CA SER A 101 -7.66 -8.86 -0.83
C SER A 101 -7.39 -8.48 0.64
N VAL A 102 -7.28 -7.19 0.93
CA VAL A 102 -7.14 -6.66 2.30
C VAL A 102 -8.49 -6.70 3.03
N GLY A 103 -9.60 -6.55 2.30
CA GLY A 103 -10.97 -6.52 2.83
C GLY A 103 -11.57 -5.11 2.93
N CYS A 104 -10.94 -4.11 2.31
CA CYS A 104 -11.38 -2.73 2.37
C CYS A 104 -12.59 -2.49 1.48
N SER A 105 -13.53 -1.68 1.97
CA SER A 105 -14.56 -1.07 1.14
C SER A 105 -14.09 0.29 0.65
N ILE A 106 -14.70 0.80 -0.41
CA ILE A 106 -14.32 2.08 -1.00
C ILE A 106 -15.58 2.91 -1.13
N ASP A 107 -15.65 4.00 -0.38
CA ASP A 107 -16.87 4.81 -0.24
C ASP A 107 -18.13 3.95 0.00
N GLY A 108 -17.99 2.88 0.81
CA GLY A 108 -19.05 1.93 1.12
C GLY A 108 -19.44 0.94 0.01
N ARG A 109 -18.80 1.00 -1.16
CA ARG A 109 -19.00 0.05 -2.27
C ARG A 109 -17.96 -1.07 -2.27
N HIS A 110 -18.30 -2.18 -2.93
CA HIS A 110 -17.36 -3.27 -3.11
C HIS A 110 -16.33 -2.91 -4.19
N PRO A 111 -15.03 -3.20 -4.02
CA PRO A 111 -14.00 -2.84 -4.99
C PRO A 111 -14.24 -3.37 -6.41
N HIS A 112 -14.94 -4.52 -6.53
CA HIS A 112 -15.30 -5.09 -7.83
C HIS A 112 -16.27 -4.21 -8.61
N ASP A 113 -17.27 -3.63 -7.95
CA ASP A 113 -18.27 -2.77 -8.60
C ASP A 113 -17.60 -1.50 -9.16
N ILE A 114 -16.62 -0.96 -8.44
CA ILE A 114 -15.83 0.20 -8.88
C ILE A 114 -14.93 -0.17 -10.06
N ILE A 115 -14.36 -1.38 -10.08
CA ILE A 115 -13.59 -1.86 -11.24
C ILE A 115 -14.48 -1.93 -12.47
N ASP A 116 -15.71 -2.41 -12.32
CA ASP A 116 -16.70 -2.50 -13.40
C ASP A 116 -17.18 -1.12 -13.85
N ASP A 117 -17.39 -0.17 -12.94
CA ASP A 117 -17.70 1.23 -13.24
C ASP A 117 -16.55 1.95 -13.97
N ILE A 118 -15.29 1.62 -13.65
CA ILE A 118 -14.13 2.14 -14.39
C ILE A 118 -14.02 1.47 -15.77
N ASN A 119 -14.40 0.20 -15.91
CA ASN A 119 -14.44 -0.49 -17.21
C ASN A 119 -15.55 0.06 -18.11
N SER A 120 -16.69 0.44 -17.54
CA SER A 120 -17.82 1.05 -18.26
C SER A 120 -17.61 2.53 -18.59
N GLY A 121 -16.57 3.16 -18.01
CA GLY A 121 -16.25 4.58 -18.20
C GLY A 121 -17.11 5.52 -17.35
N ALA A 122 -17.86 4.99 -16.38
CA ALA A 122 -18.70 5.79 -15.48
C ALA A 122 -17.89 6.57 -14.42
N ILE A 123 -16.68 6.11 -14.10
CA ILE A 123 -15.74 6.80 -13.21
C ILE A 123 -14.57 7.32 -14.03
N GLU A 124 -14.48 8.64 -14.16
CA GLU A 124 -13.36 9.30 -14.81
C GLU A 124 -12.08 9.08 -13.99
N CYS A 125 -11.15 8.30 -14.53
CA CYS A 125 -9.81 8.20 -13.99
C CYS A 125 -9.02 9.45 -14.42
N PRO A 126 -8.54 10.29 -13.49
CA PRO A 126 -7.73 11.44 -13.85
C PRO A 126 -6.48 10.96 -14.62
N ALA A 127 -6.21 11.55 -15.79
CA ALA A 127 -5.19 11.06 -16.73
C ALA A 127 -3.74 11.47 -16.36
N VAL A 128 -3.49 11.96 -15.15
CA VAL A 128 -2.20 12.52 -14.75
C VAL A 128 -1.79 12.02 -13.37
#